data_AF-A0A7V9K1M2-F1
#
_entry.id   AF-A0A7V9K1M2-F1
#
_cell.length_a   1.000
_cell.length_b   1.000
_cell.length_c   1.000
_cell.angle_alpha   90.00
_cell.angle_beta   90.00
_cell.angle_gamma   90.00
#
_symmetry.space_group_name_H-M   'P 1'
#
loop_
_entity.id
_entity.type
_entity.pdbx_description
1 polymer ?
#
loop_
_entity_poly.entity_id
_entity_poly.type
_entity_poly.pdbx_seq_one_letter_code
_entity_poly.pdbx_strand_id
1 'polypeptide(L)' 'MPESRKRKIPPKLKPSEVPASQRVRGRIIWSLLLAVFGIIIAFFAVGLNYIALTIGALIGAIAGYFIGIQMVRDLSEK' A
#
# COMPACT_ATOMS: atom_id res chain seq x y z
N MET A 1 6.73 40.31 -3.83
CA MET A 1 5.89 39.50 -4.75
C MET A 1 4.62 39.05 -4.01
N PRO A 2 3.43 39.60 -4.34
CA PRO A 2 2.19 39.33 -3.59
C PRO A 2 1.33 38.17 -4.14
N GLU A 3 1.67 37.61 -5.29
CA GLU A 3 0.87 36.61 -6.02
C GLU A 3 0.79 35.23 -5.32
N SER A 4 1.68 34.94 -4.37
CA SER A 4 1.73 33.62 -3.68
C SER A 4 0.55 33.36 -2.74
N ARG A 5 -0.22 34.38 -2.33
CA ARG A 5 -1.37 34.22 -1.42
C ARG A 5 -2.68 33.78 -2.11
N LYS A 6 -2.71 33.74 -3.44
CA LYS A 6 -3.91 33.37 -4.23
C LYS A 6 -3.90 31.93 -4.75
N ARG A 7 -3.04 31.05 -4.26
CA ARG A 7 -3.22 29.61 -4.54
C ARG A 7 -4.46 29.14 -3.79
N LYS A 8 -5.55 28.90 -4.53
CA LYS A 8 -6.69 28.11 -4.04
C LYS A 8 -6.11 26.80 -3.51
N ILE A 9 -6.07 26.67 -2.19
CA ILE A 9 -5.73 25.41 -1.55
C ILE A 9 -6.77 24.41 -2.07
N PRO A 10 -6.38 23.32 -2.74
CA PRO A 10 -7.34 22.32 -3.16
C PRO A 10 -8.10 21.86 -1.91
N PRO A 11 -9.44 21.79 -1.96
CA PRO A 11 -10.21 21.35 -0.80
C PRO A 11 -9.67 20.00 -0.33
N LYS A 12 -9.44 19.86 0.98
CA LYS A 12 -9.14 18.56 1.57
C LYS A 12 -10.32 17.64 1.22
N LEU A 13 -10.05 16.66 0.35
CA LEU A 13 -11.05 15.66 -0.02
C LEU A 13 -11.52 15.00 1.27
N LYS A 14 -12.84 14.99 1.49
CA LYS A 14 -13.37 14.30 2.65
C LYS A 14 -13.08 12.81 2.48
N PRO A 15 -12.80 12.08 3.56
CA PRO A 15 -12.71 10.63 3.58
C PRO A 15 -13.73 9.91 2.69
N SER A 16 -15.00 10.31 2.77
CA SER A 16 -16.13 9.75 2.00
C SER A 16 -16.08 10.05 0.49
N GLU A 17 -15.28 11.03 0.06
CA GLU A 17 -15.11 11.43 -1.34
C GLU A 17 -13.98 10.65 -2.03
N VAL A 18 -13.17 9.87 -1.29
CA VAL A 18 -12.18 8.97 -1.88
C VAL A 18 -12.93 7.81 -2.56
N PRO A 19 -12.90 7.70 -3.89
CA PRO A 19 -13.66 6.67 -4.60
C PRO A 19 -13.21 5.28 -4.16
N ALA A 20 -14.18 4.38 -3.96
CA ALA A 20 -13.92 3.00 -3.50
C ALA A 20 -12.89 2.27 -4.36
N SER A 21 -12.82 2.60 -5.66
CA SER A 21 -11.83 2.08 -6.60
C SER A 21 -10.38 2.44 -6.23
N GLN A 22 -10.11 3.65 -5.70
CA GLN A 22 -8.77 4.04 -5.24
C GLN A 22 -8.38 3.31 -3.94
N ARG A 23 -9.35 3.08 -3.04
CA ARG A 23 -9.13 2.32 -1.80
C ARG A 23 -8.75 0.87 -2.08
N VAL A 24 -9.44 0.24 -3.02
CA VAL A 24 -9.15 -1.14 -3.46
C VAL A 24 -7.80 -1.21 -4.18
N ARG A 25 -7.48 -0.23 -5.03
CA ARG A 25 -6.17 -0.15 -5.71
C ARG A 25 -5.01 -0.04 -4.72
N GLY A 26 -5.11 0.79 -3.69
CA GLY A 26 -4.06 0.94 -2.68
C GLY A 26 -3.72 -0.38 -1.96
N ARG A 27 -4.75 -1.13 -1.54
CA ARG A 27 -4.57 -2.43 -0.87
C ARG A 27 -3.89 -3.46 -1.74
N ILE A 28 -4.31 -3.55 -3.01
CA ILE A 28 -3.74 -4.49 -3.97
C ILE A 28 -2.29 -4.15 -4.25
N ILE A 29 -1.97 -2.86 -4.46
CA ILE A 29 -0.60 -2.41 -4.71
C ILE A 29 0.31 -2.79 -3.53
N TRP A 30 -0.09 -2.49 -2.29
CA TRP A 30 0.71 -2.83 -1.11
C TRP A 30 0.89 -4.33 -0.91
N SER A 31 -0.16 -5.11 -1.14
CA SER A 31 -0.08 -6.57 -1.09
C SER A 31 0.91 -7.11 -2.13
N LEU A 32 0.87 -6.61 -3.36
CA LEU A 32 1.77 -7.05 -4.42
C LEU A 32 3.23 -6.66 -4.13
N LEU A 33 3.46 -5.44 -3.64
CA LEU A 33 4.79 -4.92 -3.33
C LEU A 33 5.46 -5.74 -2.22
N LEU A 34 4.72 -6.01 -1.13
CA LEU A 34 5.23 -6.82 -0.03
C LEU A 34 5.30 -8.31 -0.36
N ALA A 35 4.48 -8.83 -1.27
CA ALA A 35 4.63 -10.18 -1.80
C ALA A 35 5.97 -10.35 -2.54
N VAL A 36 6.29 -9.41 -3.44
CA VAL A 36 7.58 -9.39 -4.15
C VAL A 36 8.74 -9.25 -3.16
N PHE A 37 8.60 -8.37 -2.17
CA PHE A 37 9.61 -8.20 -1.13
C PHE A 37 9.81 -9.49 -0.30
N GLY A 38 8.72 -10.18 0.05
CA GLY A 38 8.75 -11.47 0.74
C GLY A 38 9.45 -12.56 -0.06
N ILE A 39 9.25 -12.61 -1.39
CA ILE A 39 9.99 -13.51 -2.29
C ILE A 39 11.48 -13.19 -2.25
N ILE A 40 11.86 -11.91 -2.34
CA ILE A 40 13.26 -11.50 -2.32
C ILE A 40 13.92 -11.90 -1.00
N ILE A 41 13.27 -11.66 0.14
CA ILE A 41 13.79 -12.07 1.46
C ILE A 41 13.95 -13.59 1.52
N ALA A 42 12.93 -14.35 1.12
CA ALA A 42 12.98 -15.81 1.14
C ALA A 42 14.08 -16.36 0.21
N PHE A 43 14.29 -15.71 -0.94
CA PHE A 43 15.37 -16.04 -1.87
C PHE A 43 16.75 -15.84 -1.22
N PHE A 44 16.98 -14.72 -0.53
CA PHE A 44 18.25 -14.49 0.16
C PHE A 44 18.43 -15.38 1.40
N ALA A 45 17.35 -15.79 2.06
CA ALA A 45 17.41 -16.62 3.26
C ALA A 45 17.63 -18.10 2.98
N VAL A 46 16.99 -18.65 1.93
CA VAL A 46 16.93 -20.11 1.68
C VAL A 46 17.30 -20.48 0.23
N GLY A 47 17.58 -19.50 -0.64
CA GLY A 47 17.92 -19.72 -2.04
C GLY A 47 16.71 -20.11 -2.90
N LEU A 48 16.93 -21.02 -3.86
CA LEU A 48 15.91 -21.48 -4.82
C LEU A 48 14.97 -22.56 -4.27
N ASN A 49 14.64 -22.50 -2.98
CA ASN A 49 13.63 -23.37 -2.41
C ASN A 49 12.23 -22.81 -2.72
N TYR A 50 11.58 -23.39 -3.73
CA TYR A 50 10.25 -22.95 -4.18
C TYR A 50 9.18 -22.94 -3.08
N ILE A 51 9.27 -23.84 -2.10
CA ILE A 51 8.34 -23.88 -0.95
C ILE A 51 8.59 -22.68 -0.05
N ALA A 52 9.85 -22.37 0.27
CA ALA A 52 10.19 -21.21 1.07
C ALA A 52 9.82 -19.89 0.37
N LEU A 53 10.02 -19.80 -0.95
CA LEU A 53 9.65 -18.63 -1.74
C LEU A 53 8.14 -18.39 -1.76
N THR A 54 7.33 -19.45 -1.92
CA THR A 54 5.87 -19.34 -1.88
C THR A 54 5.35 -18.96 -0.50
N ILE A 55 5.93 -19.51 0.57
CA ILE A 55 5.60 -19.10 1.95
C ILE A 55 5.97 -17.63 2.18
N GLY A 56 7.16 -17.21 1.77
CA GLY A 56 7.61 -15.81 1.87
C GLY A 56 6.69 -14.85 1.10
N ALA A 57 6.28 -15.23 -0.11
CA ALA A 57 5.33 -14.49 -0.93
C ALA A 57 3.98 -14.33 -0.23
N LEU A 58 3.44 -15.42 0.33
CA LEU A 58 2.15 -15.42 1.02
C LEU A 58 2.18 -14.54 2.27
N ILE A 59 3.22 -14.68 3.11
CA ILE A 59 3.38 -13.86 4.32
C ILE A 59 3.48 -12.38 3.94
N GLY A 60 4.30 -12.04 2.94
CA GLY A 60 4.44 -10.67 2.43
C GLY A 60 3.11 -10.12 1.88
N ALA A 61 2.40 -10.90 1.07
CA ALA A 61 1.11 -10.52 0.51
C ALA A 61 0.06 -10.22 1.59
N ILE A 62 -0.03 -11.08 2.60
CA ILE A 62 -0.97 -10.94 3.72
C ILE A 62 -0.63 -9.68 4.52
N ALA A 63 0.66 -9.49 4.88
CA ALA A 63 1.10 -8.30 5.60
C ALA A 63 0.79 -7.02 4.82
N GLY A 64 1.06 -6.99 3.51
CA GLY A 64 0.79 -5.83 2.67
C GLY A 64 -0.69 -5.54 2.47
N TYR A 65 -1.54 -6.57 2.47
CA TYR A 65 -2.99 -6.38 2.46
C TYR A 65 -3.47 -5.64 3.71
N PHE A 66 -3.01 -6.04 4.91
CA PHE A 66 -3.37 -5.39 6.16
C PHE A 66 -2.83 -3.95 6.26
N ILE A 67 -1.58 -3.73 5.85
CA ILE A 67 -0.99 -2.38 5.81
C ILE A 67 -1.77 -1.47 4.85
N GLY A 68 -2.12 -1.97 3.67
CA GLY A 68 -2.94 -1.23 2.71
C GLY A 68 -4.34 -0.91 3.24
N ILE A 69 -4.92 -1.77 4.10
CA ILE A 69 -6.18 -1.48 4.79
C ILE A 69 -6.01 -0.30 5.75
N GLN A 70 -4.95 -0.32 6.57
CA GLN A 70 -4.70 0.73 7.57
C GLN A 70 -4.46 2.09 6.90
N MET A 71 -3.65 2.16 5.84
CA MET A 71 -3.44 3.42 5.12
C MET A 71 -4.73 4.04 4.57
N VAL A 72 -5.65 3.22 4.07
CA VAL A 72 -6.96 3.72 3.63
C VAL A 72 -7.79 4.25 4.81
N ARG A 73 -7.66 3.65 6.01
CA ARG A 73 -8.32 4.13 7.23
C ARG A 73 -7.71 5.43 7.72
N ASP A 74 -6.38 5.57 7.71
CA ASP A 74 -5.70 6.79 8.14
C ASP A 74 -6.00 7.98 7.24
N LEU A 75 -6.14 7.75 5.93
CA LEU A 75 -6.62 8.77 4.98
C LEU A 75 -8.11 9.11 5.18
N SER A 76 -8.86 8.24 5.87
CA SER A 76 -10.28 8.40 6.14
C SER A 76 -10.57 9.04 7.51
N GLU A 77 -9.59 9.17 8.39
CA GLU A 77 -9.75 9.76 9.74
C GLU A 77 -9.15 11.18 9.88
N LYS A 78 -8.53 11.72 8.82
CA LYS A 78 -7.94 13.07 8.76
C LYS A 78 -8.68 14.03 7.84
#